data_AF-A0A227JDB8-F1
#
_entry.id   AF-A0A227JDB8-F1
#
_cell.length_a   1.000
_cell.length_b   1.000
_cell.length_c   1.000
_cell.angle_alpha   90.00
_cell.angle_beta   90.00
_cell.angle_gamma   90.00
#
_symmetry.space_group_name_H-M   'P 1'
#
loop_
_entity.id
_entity.type
_entity.pdbx_description
1 polymer ?
#
loop_
_entity_poly.entity_id
_entity_poly.type
_entity_poly.pdbx_seq_one_letter_code
_entity_poly.pdbx_strand_id
1 'polypeptide(L)'
;MNLFPGHNLMKKKNFNIAVYIDMENIAASDFQLEEVMNSFLSADDEYNCIFTIKSAYGNQATAKKSLKTQILEHNFNIIDTPKIGKEKNRADLLLSLD
;
A
#
# COMPACT_ATOMS: atom_id res chain seq x y z
N MET A 1 20.06 30.52 37.32
CA MET A 1 20.50 29.30 36.60
C MET A 1 19.29 28.43 36.42
N ASN A 2 18.69 28.39 35.23
CA ASN A 2 17.66 27.40 34.92
C ASN A 2 18.35 26.22 34.24
N LEU A 3 18.43 25.12 34.98
CA LEU A 3 18.81 23.81 34.48
C LEU A 3 17.58 23.17 33.83
N PHE A 4 17.85 22.33 32.82
CA PHE A 4 16.91 21.56 31.97
C PHE A 4 16.47 22.28 30.68
N PRO A 5 17.17 22.03 29.55
CA PRO A 5 16.65 22.39 28.25
C PRO A 5 15.36 21.58 28.04
N GLY A 6 14.26 22.29 27.80
CA GLY A 6 12.99 21.66 27.48
C GLY A 6 13.19 20.69 26.32
N HIS A 7 12.95 19.41 26.58
CA HIS A 7 12.71 18.42 25.54
C HIS A 7 11.49 18.93 24.77
N ASN A 8 11.73 19.68 23.69
CA ASN A 8 10.73 19.88 22.66
C ASN A 8 10.54 18.49 22.04
N LEU A 9 9.63 17.69 22.61
CA LEU A 9 9.06 16.55 21.90
C LEU A 9 8.37 17.18 20.70
N MET A 10 9.09 17.30 19.57
CA MET A 10 8.47 17.60 18.29
C MET A 10 7.38 16.54 18.13
N LYS A 11 6.12 16.96 18.21
CA LYS A 11 5.00 16.07 17.92
C LYS A 11 5.20 15.61 16.49
N LYS A 12 5.57 14.33 16.32
CA LYS A 12 5.69 13.72 15.00
C LYS A 12 4.39 13.99 14.24
N LYS A 13 4.49 14.53 13.04
CA LYS A 13 3.31 14.85 12.23
C LYS A 13 2.76 13.54 11.68
N ASN A 14 1.45 13.34 11.78
CA ASN A 14 0.83 12.16 11.19
C ASN A 14 0.82 12.30 9.66
N PHE A 15 1.37 11.31 8.98
CA PHE A 15 1.39 11.22 7.53
C PHE A 15 0.54 10.03 7.10
N ASN A 16 -0.67 10.32 6.62
CA ASN A 16 -1.61 9.29 6.22
C ASN A 16 -1.28 8.81 4.81
N ILE A 17 -1.03 7.53 4.66
CA ILE A 17 -0.65 6.89 3.40
C ILE A 17 -1.82 6.05 2.90
N ALA A 18 -2.21 6.28 1.66
CA ALA A 18 -3.09 5.40 0.90
C ALA A 18 -2.25 4.63 -0.12
N VAL A 19 -2.36 3.31 -0.11
CA VAL A 19 -1.63 2.42 -1.01
C VAL A 19 -2.63 1.64 -1.85
N TYR A 20 -2.49 1.79 -3.16
CA TYR A 20 -3.30 1.09 -4.15
C TYR A 20 -2.38 0.28 -5.07
N ILE A 21 -2.66 -1.00 -5.22
CA ILE A 21 -1.84 -1.95 -5.98
C ILE A 21 -2.64 -2.47 -7.17
N ASP A 22 -2.10 -2.32 -8.37
CA ASP A 22 -2.58 -3.04 -9.54
C ASP A 22 -1.90 -4.41 -9.64
N MET A 23 -2.66 -5.47 -9.38
CA MET A 23 -2.15 -6.83 -9.35
C MET A 23 -1.80 -7.36 -10.75
N GLU A 24 -2.44 -6.88 -11.82
CA GLU A 24 -2.15 -7.35 -13.20
C GLU A 24 -0.79 -6.81 -13.66
N ASN A 25 -0.48 -5.54 -13.34
CA ASN A 25 0.77 -4.90 -13.71
C ASN A 25 1.96 -5.34 -12.82
N ILE A 26 1.73 -5.54 -11.52
CA ILE A 26 2.77 -5.98 -10.57
C ILE A 26 3.13 -7.46 -10.78
N ALA A 27 2.20 -8.29 -11.26
CA ALA A 27 2.46 -9.70 -11.50
C ALA A 27 3.57 -9.96 -12.53
N ALA A 28 3.98 -8.98 -13.34
CA ALA A 28 5.05 -9.12 -14.32
C ALA A 28 6.47 -9.04 -13.74
N SER A 29 6.64 -8.56 -12.50
CA SER A 29 7.96 -8.32 -11.87
C SER A 29 8.21 -9.16 -10.62
N ASP A 30 9.47 -9.17 -10.15
CA ASP A 30 9.89 -9.74 -8.85
C ASP A 30 9.57 -8.78 -7.70
N PHE A 31 8.33 -8.29 -7.68
CA PHE A 31 7.87 -7.31 -6.70
C PHE A 31 7.81 -7.90 -5.29
N GLN A 32 8.42 -7.18 -4.35
CA GLN A 32 8.35 -7.47 -2.91
C GLN A 32 7.61 -6.33 -2.19
N LEU A 33 6.38 -6.62 -1.77
CA LEU A 33 5.53 -5.64 -1.09
C LEU A 33 6.13 -5.21 0.24
N GLU A 34 6.76 -6.15 0.95
CA GLU A 34 7.37 -5.90 2.26
C GLU A 34 8.44 -4.79 2.21
N GLU A 35 9.34 -4.84 1.22
CA GLU A 35 10.40 -3.83 1.05
C GLU A 35 9.80 -2.44 0.81
N VAL A 36 8.75 -2.35 0.00
CA VAL A 36 8.03 -1.09 -0.25
C VAL A 36 7.41 -0.55 1.03
N MET A 37 6.71 -1.39 1.79
CA MET A 37 6.08 -0.98 3.05
C MET A 37 7.11 -0.51 4.09
N ASN A 38 8.24 -1.22 4.20
CA ASN A 38 9.33 -0.87 5.09
C ASN A 38 9.99 0.45 4.70
N SER A 39 10.15 0.70 3.39
CA SER A 39 10.73 1.96 2.89
C SER A 39 9.93 3.18 3.38
N PHE A 40 8.59 3.12 3.37
CA PHE A 40 7.73 4.19 3.86
C PHE A 40 7.83 4.40 5.37
N LEU A 41 8.02 3.33 6.14
CA LEU A 41 8.20 3.40 7.60
C LEU A 41 9.58 3.94 7.99
N SER A 42 10.59 3.72 7.15
CA SER A 42 11.97 4.21 7.36
C SER A 42 12.24 5.61 6.83
N ALA A 43 11.30 6.21 6.08
CA ALA A 43 11.58 7.39 5.26
C ALA A 43 11.88 8.66 6.07
N ASP A 44 11.37 8.78 7.30
CA ASP A 44 11.63 9.97 8.12
C ASP A 44 11.23 9.77 9.60
N ASP A 45 12.07 10.24 10.52
CA ASP A 45 11.79 10.21 11.96
C ASP A 45 10.83 11.34 12.38
N GLU A 46 10.60 12.35 11.54
CA GLU A 46 9.69 13.46 11.83
C GLU A 46 8.21 13.08 11.67
N TYR A 47 7.91 12.03 10.91
CA TYR A 47 6.54 11.64 10.57
C TYR A 47 6.12 10.32 11.23
N ASN A 48 4.87 10.25 11.66
CA ASN A 48 4.20 8.98 11.95
C ASN A 48 3.47 8.54 10.68
N CYS A 49 4.04 7.61 9.93
CA CYS A 49 3.40 7.03 8.74
C CYS A 49 2.24 6.12 9.15
N ILE A 50 1.01 6.51 8.80
CA ILE A 50 -0.23 5.77 9.10
C ILE A 50 -0.82 5.29 7.78
N PHE A 51 -0.74 3.99 7.50
CA PHE A 51 -1.41 3.41 6.34
C PHE A 51 -2.91 3.37 6.56
N THR A 52 -3.62 4.31 5.95
CA THR A 52 -5.07 4.49 6.11
C THR A 52 -5.84 3.67 5.09
N ILE A 53 -5.30 3.53 3.87
CA ILE A 53 -5.91 2.73 2.80
C ILE A 53 -4.88 1.74 2.28
N LYS A 54 -5.30 0.50 2.09
CA LYS A 54 -4.51 -0.59 1.52
C LYS A 54 -5.43 -1.42 0.66
N SER A 55 -5.40 -1.19 -0.64
CA SER A 55 -6.27 -1.89 -1.59
C SER A 55 -5.46 -2.46 -2.74
N ALA A 56 -5.80 -3.67 -3.16
CA ALA A 56 -5.21 -4.32 -4.31
C ALA A 56 -6.31 -4.71 -5.30
N TYR A 57 -6.17 -4.31 -6.56
CA TYR A 57 -7.16 -4.49 -7.62
C TYR A 57 -6.62 -5.47 -8.63
N GLY A 58 -7.40 -6.48 -8.93
CA GLY A 58 -7.05 -7.43 -9.97
C GLY A 58 -7.88 -8.69 -9.92
N ASN A 59 -7.74 -9.50 -10.97
CA ASN A 59 -8.42 -10.77 -11.06
C ASN A 59 -7.71 -11.82 -10.18
N GLN A 60 -8.37 -12.25 -9.11
CA GLN A 60 -7.82 -13.22 -8.17
C GLN A 60 -7.54 -14.59 -8.80
N ALA A 61 -8.28 -14.97 -9.84
CA ALA A 61 -8.10 -16.25 -10.53
C ALA A 61 -6.78 -16.30 -11.31
N THR A 62 -6.34 -15.17 -11.87
CA THR A 62 -5.12 -15.09 -12.69
C THR A 62 -3.92 -14.55 -11.94
N ALA A 63 -4.11 -13.93 -10.78
CA ALA A 63 -3.02 -13.38 -9.98
C ALA A 63 -2.05 -14.46 -9.46
N LYS A 64 -0.74 -14.14 -9.47
CA LYS A 64 0.31 -14.98 -8.89
C LYS A 64 0.00 -15.29 -7.42
N LYS A 65 0.21 -16.55 -7.02
CA LYS A 65 -0.01 -16.99 -5.63
C LYS A 65 0.87 -16.22 -4.64
N SER A 66 2.15 -16.03 -4.95
CA SER A 66 3.10 -15.30 -4.11
C SER A 66 2.65 -13.86 -3.84
N LEU A 67 2.18 -13.15 -4.86
CA LEU A 67 1.66 -11.79 -4.72
C LEU A 67 0.41 -11.76 -3.83
N LYS A 68 -0.53 -12.70 -4.02
CA LYS A 68 -1.72 -12.81 -3.16
C LYS A 68 -1.36 -13.05 -1.69
N THR A 69 -0.39 -13.92 -1.43
CA THR A 69 0.10 -14.17 -0.07
C THR A 69 0.65 -12.88 0.56
N GLN A 70 1.53 -12.16 -0.15
CA GLN A 70 2.09 -10.90 0.34
C GLN A 70 1.00 -9.84 0.63
N ILE A 71 0.03 -9.69 -0.26
CA ILE A 71 -1.10 -8.76 -0.10
C ILE A 71 -1.90 -9.08 1.17
N LEU A 72 -2.21 -10.36 1.40
CA LEU A 72 -2.95 -10.80 2.58
C LEU A 72 -2.15 -10.61 3.87
N GLU A 73 -0.85 -10.95 3.88
CA GLU A 73 0.04 -10.79 5.04
C GLU A 73 0.19 -9.33 5.47
N HIS A 74 0.14 -8.39 4.52
CA HIS A 74 0.19 -6.95 4.81
C HIS A 74 -1.18 -6.30 5.05
N ASN A 75 -2.24 -7.09 5.19
CA ASN A 75 -3.62 -6.66 5.43
C ASN A 75 -4.17 -5.71 4.35
N PHE A 76 -3.85 -5.96 3.08
CA PHE A 76 -4.49 -5.26 1.97
C PHE A 76 -5.87 -5.88 1.69
N ASN A 77 -6.85 -5.01 1.41
CA ASN A 77 -8.13 -5.45 0.91
C ASN A 77 -8.02 -5.81 -0.57
N ILE A 78 -8.47 -7.01 -0.95
CA ILE A 78 -8.45 -7.45 -2.35
C ILE A 78 -9.79 -7.15 -2.99
N ILE A 79 -9.75 -6.32 -4.02
CA ILE A 79 -10.91 -5.95 -4.83
C ILE A 79 -10.82 -6.78 -6.11
N ASP A 80 -11.64 -7.83 -6.17
CA ASP A 80 -11.63 -8.74 -7.32
C ASP A 80 -12.23 -8.05 -8.54
N THR A 81 -11.44 -8.00 -9.61
CA THR A 81 -11.83 -7.38 -10.88
C THR A 81 -11.80 -8.39 -12.01
N PRO A 82 -12.70 -9.39 -12.01
CA PRO A 82 -12.74 -10.40 -13.05
C PRO A 82 -13.05 -9.75 -14.40
N LYS A 83 -12.47 -10.30 -15.46
CA LYS A 83 -12.75 -9.87 -16.84
C LYS A 83 -14.19 -10.27 -17.18
N ILE A 84 -15.04 -9.28 -17.45
CA ILE A 84 -16.43 -9.51 -17.89
C ILE A 84 -16.50 -9.23 -19.39
N GLY A 85 -16.67 -10.29 -20.18
CA GLY A 85 -16.74 -10.18 -21.64
C GLY A 85 -15.41 -9.79 -22.28
N LYS A 86 -15.44 -8.84 -23.23
CA LYS A 86 -14.25 -8.35 -23.96
C LYS A 86 -13.62 -7.09 -23.35
N GLU A 87 -14.31 -6.46 -22.41
CA GLU A 87 -13.89 -5.23 -21.77
C GLU A 87 -12.64 -5.49 -20.91
N LYS A 88 -11.57 -4.74 -21.21
CA LYS A 88 -10.34 -4.71 -20.41
C LYS A 88 -10.44 -3.52 -19.44
N ASN A 89 -9.51 -3.43 -18.48
CA ASN A 89 -9.28 -2.22 -17.66
C ASN A 89 -10.27 -1.96 -16.51
N ARG A 90 -10.95 -3.00 -15.99
CA ARG A 90 -11.79 -2.83 -14.79
C ARG A 90 -10.98 -2.44 -13.55
N ALA A 91 -9.76 -2.98 -13.42
CA ALA A 91 -8.83 -2.60 -12.37
C ALA A 91 -8.46 -1.11 -12.48
N ASP A 92 -8.05 -0.65 -13.66
CA ASP A 92 -7.71 0.76 -13.91
C ASP A 92 -8.88 1.70 -13.61
N LEU A 93 -10.11 1.32 -14.00
CA LEU A 93 -11.31 2.12 -13.71
C LEU A 93 -11.55 2.26 -12.20
N LEU A 94 -11.51 1.15 -11.46
CA LEU A 94 -11.76 1.17 -10.02
C LEU A 94 -10.64 1.90 -9.27
N LEU A 95 -9.38 1.69 -9.67
CA LEU A 95 -8.24 2.45 -9.18
C LEU A 95 -8.38 3.96 -9.40
N SER A 96 -9.00 4.38 -10.51
CA SER A 96 -9.22 5.80 -10.83
C SER A 96 -10.38 6.44 -10.06
N LEU A 97 -11.25 5.63 -9.47
CA LEU A 97 -12.41 6.10 -8.70
C LEU A 97 -12.10 6.26 -7.21
N ASP A 98 -11.16 5.48 -6.69
CA ASP A 98 -10.70 5.53 -5.31
C ASP A 98 -9.55 6.54 -5.09
#